data_AF-A0A4Q3IVC2-F1
#
_entry.id   AF-A0A4Q3IVC2-F1
#
_cell.length_a   1.000
_cell.length_b   1.000
_cell.length_c   1.000
_cell.angle_alpha   90.00
_cell.angle_beta   90.00
_cell.angle_gamma   90.00
#
_symmetry.space_group_name_H-M   'P 1'
#
loop_
_entity.id
_entity.type
_entity.pdbx_description
1 polymer ?
#
loop_
_entity_poly.entity_id
_entity_poly.type
_entity_poly.pdbx_seq_one_letter_code
_entity_poly.pdbx_strand_id
1 'polypeptide(L)'
;EGPYQLVIVVTGPLQNRVARHSQPVFGIWMNTEQAVFRNFPSYYHVLASAPLTDIMPEATLYALDILPEDQVRNTLVPGSGNGLVLGNELVRLMTKEGKISVNPTGVMFRSSTLYAAQVTLPSDVPPGPYLARTYLFKNGALIAERSEGFSVRKIGFERFLGQSATDFPLLYGLVCVTLALFTGWLGGVVFRR
;
A
#
# COMPACT_ATOMS: atom_id res chain seq x y z
N GLU A 1 2.89 31.52 20.37
CA GLU A 1 3.47 30.72 19.28
C GLU A 1 2.72 29.40 19.22
N GLY A 2 2.23 28.96 18.04
CA GLY A 2 1.47 27.71 17.94
C GLY A 2 2.38 26.46 17.93
N PRO A 3 1.83 25.29 18.28
CA PRO A 3 2.58 24.03 18.32
C PRO A 3 3.03 23.60 16.92
N TYR A 4 4.16 22.88 16.85
CA TYR A 4 4.56 22.21 15.62
C TYR A 4 3.64 21.02 15.35
N GLN A 5 3.34 20.80 14.08
CA GLN A 5 2.53 19.68 13.61
C GLN A 5 3.29 18.96 12.50
N LEU A 6 3.08 17.66 12.38
CA LEU A 6 3.80 16.81 11.44
C LEU A 6 2.81 15.99 10.62
N VAL A 7 3.14 15.83 9.34
CA VAL A 7 2.49 14.88 8.43
C VAL A 7 3.58 14.04 7.76
N ILE A 8 3.47 12.72 7.85
CA ILE A 8 4.39 11.77 7.26
C ILE A 8 3.62 10.96 6.22
N VAL A 9 4.08 10.99 4.98
CA VAL A 9 3.54 10.20 3.87
C VAL A 9 4.52 9.09 3.54
N VAL A 10 4.07 7.84 3.66
CA VAL A 10 4.84 6.65 3.30
C VAL A 10 4.32 6.10 1.98
N THR A 11 5.17 6.12 0.96
CA THR A 11 4.85 5.68 -0.40
C THR A 11 5.68 4.45 -0.76
N GLY A 12 5.01 3.37 -1.17
CA GLY A 12 5.65 2.16 -1.71
C GLY A 12 6.00 2.27 -3.19
N PRO A 13 6.55 1.20 -3.77
CA PRO A 13 6.91 1.14 -5.19
C PRO A 13 5.73 1.56 -6.10
N LEU A 14 6.01 2.42 -7.06
CA LEU A 14 5.02 2.86 -8.03
C LEU A 14 4.80 1.76 -9.08
N GLN A 15 3.54 1.51 -9.44
CA GLN A 15 3.18 0.47 -10.40
C GLN A 15 1.99 0.88 -11.27
N ASN A 16 1.92 0.30 -12.45
CA ASN A 16 0.74 0.45 -13.30
C ASN A 16 -0.39 -0.42 -12.75
N ARG A 17 -1.58 0.17 -12.56
CA ARG A 17 -2.78 -0.51 -12.08
C ARG A 17 -3.89 -0.37 -13.11
N VAL A 18 -4.75 -1.38 -13.16
CA VAL A 18 -5.99 -1.34 -13.94
C VAL A 18 -7.13 -1.72 -13.01
N ALA A 19 -8.04 -0.78 -12.75
CA ALA A 19 -9.30 -1.07 -12.08
C ALA A 19 -10.31 -1.52 -13.13
N ARG A 20 -11.12 -2.54 -12.81
CA ARG A 20 -12.16 -3.04 -13.69
C ARG A 20 -13.46 -3.20 -12.92
N HIS A 21 -14.56 -2.80 -13.53
CA HIS A 21 -15.89 -3.10 -13.02
C HIS A 21 -16.44 -4.34 -13.73
N SER A 22 -16.60 -5.42 -12.97
CA SER A 22 -17.16 -6.68 -13.45
C SER A 22 -18.60 -6.79 -13.00
N GLN A 23 -19.52 -7.01 -13.95
CA GLN A 23 -20.94 -7.19 -13.68
C GLN A 23 -21.51 -8.28 -14.60
N PRO A 24 -22.61 -8.94 -14.18
CA PRO A 24 -23.24 -9.95 -15.01
C PRO A 24 -23.98 -9.29 -16.18
N VAL A 25 -23.63 -9.70 -17.39
CA VAL A 25 -24.33 -9.33 -18.63
C VAL A 25 -24.86 -10.61 -19.25
N PHE A 26 -26.18 -10.74 -19.38
CA PHE A 26 -26.85 -11.97 -19.80
C PHE A 26 -26.42 -13.22 -19.01
N GLY A 27 -26.20 -13.07 -17.70
CA GLY A 27 -25.79 -14.17 -16.81
C GLY A 27 -24.30 -14.52 -16.84
N ILE A 28 -23.49 -13.82 -17.65
CA ILE A 28 -22.04 -14.03 -17.75
C ILE A 28 -21.33 -12.82 -17.14
N TRP A 29 -20.41 -13.07 -16.21
CA TRP A 29 -19.58 -12.02 -15.65
C TRP A 29 -18.59 -11.51 -16.69
N MET A 30 -18.64 -10.22 -16.98
CA MET A 30 -17.68 -9.58 -17.86
C MET A 30 -17.28 -8.20 -17.36
N ASN A 31 -16.03 -7.83 -17.67
CA ASN A 31 -15.51 -6.50 -17.39
C ASN A 31 -16.22 -5.50 -18.31
N THR A 32 -17.18 -4.74 -17.79
CA THR A 32 -17.91 -3.75 -18.59
C THR A 32 -17.16 -2.41 -18.66
N GLU A 33 -16.42 -2.08 -17.61
CA GLU A 33 -15.66 -0.84 -17.54
C GLU A 33 -14.25 -1.08 -17.03
N GLN A 34 -13.32 -0.21 -17.44
CA GLN A 34 -11.95 -0.23 -16.96
C GLN A 34 -11.34 1.17 -16.88
N ALA A 35 -10.43 1.36 -15.93
CA ALA A 35 -9.64 2.56 -15.78
C ALA A 35 -8.18 2.19 -15.56
N VAL A 36 -7.27 2.89 -16.23
CA VAL A 36 -5.83 2.64 -16.14
C VAL A 36 -5.17 3.75 -15.32
N PHE A 37 -4.32 3.36 -14.39
CA PHE A 37 -3.52 4.25 -13.56
C PHE A 37 -2.03 3.96 -13.76
N ARG A 38 -1.25 4.98 -14.10
CA ARG A 38 0.20 4.88 -14.25
C ARG A 38 0.91 5.44 -13.04
N ASN A 39 1.97 4.77 -12.60
CA ASN A 39 2.73 5.16 -11.42
C ASN A 39 1.87 5.25 -10.14
N PHE A 40 0.87 4.37 -9.99
CA PHE A 40 0.04 4.31 -8.80
C PHE A 40 0.82 3.69 -7.63
N PRO A 41 0.81 4.28 -6.43
CA PRO A 41 1.56 3.75 -5.30
C PRO A 41 1.03 2.39 -4.86
N SER A 42 1.91 1.40 -4.69
CA SER A 42 1.51 0.09 -4.19
C SER A 42 1.09 0.07 -2.73
N TYR A 43 1.53 1.06 -1.98
CA TYR A 43 1.29 1.28 -0.57
C TYR A 43 1.32 2.79 -0.33
N TYR A 44 0.35 3.33 0.40
CA TYR A 44 0.24 4.76 0.64
C TYR A 44 -0.39 5.06 1.99
N HIS A 45 0.42 5.41 2.98
CA HIS A 45 -0.05 5.74 4.33
C HIS A 45 0.28 7.18 4.67
N VAL A 46 -0.74 7.91 5.14
CA VAL A 46 -0.60 9.29 5.64
C VAL A 46 -0.77 9.25 7.15
N LEU A 47 0.26 9.65 7.88
CA LEU A 47 0.28 9.70 9.34
C LEU A 47 0.39 11.16 9.74
N ALA A 48 -0.47 11.65 10.61
CA ALA A 48 -0.43 13.04 11.07
C ALA A 48 -0.44 13.12 12.60
N SER A 49 -0.03 14.27 13.14
CA SER A 49 -0.09 14.56 14.58
C SER A 49 -1.45 15.05 15.07
N ALA A 50 -2.31 15.48 14.14
CA ALA A 50 -3.67 15.98 14.34
C ALA A 50 -4.47 15.81 13.03
N PRO A 51 -5.81 15.98 13.03
CA PRO A 51 -6.59 16.02 11.79
C PRO A 51 -5.98 16.99 10.76
N LEU A 52 -5.91 16.58 9.49
CA LEU A 52 -5.22 17.36 8.45
C LEU A 52 -5.79 18.78 8.30
N THR A 53 -7.10 18.96 8.52
CA THR A 53 -7.81 20.24 8.50
C THR A 53 -7.40 21.17 9.65
N ASP A 54 -6.90 20.61 10.76
CA ASP A 54 -6.41 21.38 11.91
C ASP A 54 -4.91 21.70 11.76
N ILE A 55 -4.22 20.96 10.89
CA ILE A 55 -2.79 21.15 10.61
C ILE A 55 -2.56 22.22 9.56
N MET A 56 -3.36 22.20 8.50
CA MET A 56 -3.18 23.07 7.35
C MET A 56 -4.52 23.48 6.73
N PRO A 57 -4.60 24.67 6.11
CA PRO A 57 -5.77 25.07 5.33
C PRO A 57 -6.00 24.12 4.14
N GLU A 58 -7.26 23.99 3.72
CA GLU A 58 -7.67 23.14 2.60
C GLU A 58 -6.87 23.46 1.31
N ALA A 59 -6.59 24.74 1.05
CA ALA A 59 -5.76 25.16 -0.09
C ALA A 59 -4.34 24.56 -0.06
N THR A 60 -3.75 24.44 1.13
CA THR A 60 -2.42 23.82 1.30
C THR A 60 -2.52 22.30 1.15
N LEU A 61 -3.59 21.71 1.67
CA LEU A 61 -3.86 20.28 1.56
C LEU A 61 -3.96 19.84 0.09
N TYR A 62 -4.74 20.56 -0.72
CA TYR A 62 -4.83 20.32 -2.17
C TYR A 62 -3.51 20.60 -2.90
N ALA A 63 -2.77 21.63 -2.51
CA ALA A 63 -1.49 21.95 -3.17
C ALA A 63 -0.42 20.86 -2.95
N LEU A 64 -0.50 20.11 -1.84
CA LEU A 64 0.46 19.06 -1.51
C LEU A 64 0.06 17.67 -2.04
N ASP A 65 -1.15 17.50 -2.57
CA ASP A 65 -1.66 16.22 -3.12
C ASP A 65 -1.45 15.02 -2.17
N ILE A 66 -1.62 15.21 -0.86
CA ILE A 66 -1.31 14.18 0.14
C ILE A 66 -2.43 13.18 0.34
N LEU A 67 -3.66 13.45 -0.11
CA LEU A 67 -4.77 12.54 0.13
C LEU A 67 -4.73 11.34 -0.83
N PRO A 68 -5.23 10.16 -0.43
CA PRO A 68 -5.28 9.01 -1.33
C PRO A 68 -6.04 9.26 -2.65
N GLU A 69 -7.10 10.06 -2.61
CA GLU A 69 -7.86 10.50 -3.79
C GLU A 69 -7.04 11.37 -4.75
N ASP A 70 -6.03 12.09 -4.25
CA ASP A 70 -5.12 12.86 -5.10
C ASP A 70 -4.25 11.93 -5.94
N GLN A 71 -3.88 10.77 -5.38
CA GLN A 71 -3.14 9.74 -6.10
C GLN A 71 -3.98 9.16 -7.25
N VAL A 72 -5.30 9.03 -7.08
CA VAL A 72 -6.21 8.63 -8.17
C VAL A 72 -6.17 9.64 -9.30
N ARG A 73 -6.37 10.93 -8.98
CA ARG A 73 -6.39 12.00 -9.98
C ARG A 73 -5.07 12.12 -10.73
N ASN A 74 -3.95 12.05 -10.01
CA ASN A 74 -2.62 12.31 -10.55
C ASN A 74 -2.07 11.15 -11.41
N THR A 75 -2.62 9.95 -11.25
CA THR A 75 -2.14 8.74 -11.94
C THR A 75 -3.09 8.26 -13.04
N LEU A 76 -4.32 8.79 -13.09
CA LEU A 76 -5.35 8.39 -14.05
C LEU A 76 -4.90 8.69 -15.49
N VAL A 77 -4.95 7.68 -16.34
CA VAL A 77 -4.64 7.83 -17.77
C VAL A 77 -5.83 8.47 -18.50
N PRO A 78 -5.61 9.55 -19.28
CA PRO A 78 -6.66 10.18 -20.08
C PRO A 78 -7.38 9.18 -21.00
N GLY A 79 -8.68 9.37 -21.19
CA GLY A 79 -9.52 8.46 -21.98
C GLY A 79 -10.05 7.24 -21.21
N SER A 80 -9.70 7.08 -19.93
CA SER A 80 -10.31 6.10 -19.03
C SER A 80 -11.67 6.59 -18.53
N GLY A 81 -12.76 6.26 -19.23
CA GLY A 81 -14.14 6.73 -19.01
C GLY A 81 -14.52 7.11 -17.56
N ASN A 82 -15.10 6.19 -16.79
CA ASN A 82 -15.46 6.40 -15.38
C ASN A 82 -14.24 6.33 -14.43
N GLY A 83 -13.10 6.90 -14.84
CA GLY A 83 -11.81 6.73 -14.18
C GLY A 83 -11.77 7.12 -12.72
N LEU A 84 -12.40 8.25 -12.34
CA LEU A 84 -12.45 8.72 -10.96
C LEU A 84 -13.31 7.81 -10.07
N VAL A 85 -14.43 7.31 -10.58
CA VAL A 85 -15.31 6.40 -9.84
C VAL A 85 -14.58 5.08 -9.56
N LEU A 86 -14.00 4.48 -10.61
CA LEU A 86 -13.22 3.24 -10.48
C LEU A 86 -11.96 3.44 -9.61
N GLY A 87 -11.36 4.63 -9.64
CA GLY A 87 -10.22 4.98 -8.81
C GLY A 87 -10.57 5.09 -7.32
N ASN A 88 -11.69 5.71 -6.99
CA ASN A 88 -12.19 5.76 -5.61
C ASN A 88 -12.54 4.37 -5.08
N GLU A 89 -13.11 3.50 -5.93
CA GLU A 89 -13.34 2.09 -5.59
C GLU A 89 -12.02 1.31 -5.41
N LEU A 90 -11.02 1.57 -6.25
CA LEU A 90 -9.68 1.02 -6.07
C LEU A 90 -9.07 1.44 -4.73
N VAL A 91 -9.15 2.72 -4.37
CA VAL A 91 -8.70 3.23 -3.07
C VAL A 91 -9.44 2.53 -1.94
N ARG A 92 -10.78 2.42 -2.03
CA ARG A 92 -11.60 1.71 -1.03
C ARG A 92 -11.16 0.26 -0.82
N LEU A 93 -10.91 -0.48 -1.91
CA LEU A 93 -10.42 -1.86 -1.85
C LEU A 93 -9.02 -1.93 -1.22
N MET A 94 -8.10 -1.06 -1.62
CA MET A 94 -6.74 -1.03 -1.07
C MET A 94 -6.72 -0.59 0.40
N THR A 95 -7.64 0.26 0.83
CA THR A 95 -7.84 0.62 2.25
C THR A 95 -8.31 -0.58 3.05
N LYS A 96 -9.24 -1.39 2.51
CA LYS A 96 -9.68 -2.63 3.15
C LYS A 96 -8.54 -3.64 3.30
N GLU A 97 -7.60 -3.67 2.35
CA GLU A 97 -6.39 -4.48 2.40
C GLU A 97 -5.29 -3.88 3.31
N GLY A 98 -5.50 -2.70 3.88
CA GLY A 98 -4.51 -2.01 4.72
C GLY A 98 -3.33 -1.41 3.95
N LYS A 99 -3.38 -1.38 2.60
CA LYS A 99 -2.35 -0.78 1.74
C LYS A 99 -2.46 0.72 1.66
N ILE A 100 -3.66 1.25 1.87
CA ILE A 100 -3.92 2.69 1.94
C ILE A 100 -4.50 3.03 3.31
N SER A 101 -4.03 4.10 3.93
CA SER A 101 -4.59 4.58 5.19
C SER A 101 -4.28 6.05 5.43
N VAL A 102 -5.18 6.73 6.13
CA VAL A 102 -4.96 8.08 6.68
C VAL A 102 -5.22 8.01 8.18
N ASN A 103 -4.17 8.22 8.97
CA ASN A 103 -4.23 8.21 10.42
C ASN A 103 -3.94 9.62 10.96
N PRO A 104 -4.97 10.38 11.39
CA PRO A 104 -4.81 11.74 11.91
C PRO A 104 -4.08 11.80 13.26
N THR A 105 -3.82 10.66 13.91
CA THR A 105 -3.10 10.55 15.20
C THR A 105 -1.93 9.58 15.12
N GLY A 106 -1.40 9.36 13.90
CA GLY A 106 -0.31 8.43 13.64
C GLY A 106 1.08 8.94 14.03
N VAL A 107 1.22 10.22 14.35
CA VAL A 107 2.48 10.84 14.78
C VAL A 107 2.37 11.28 16.24
N MET A 108 3.30 10.81 17.08
CA MET A 108 3.38 11.19 18.49
C MET A 108 4.67 11.95 18.76
N PHE A 109 4.54 13.13 19.36
CA PHE A 109 5.69 13.85 19.91
C PHE A 109 6.10 13.23 21.24
N ARG A 110 7.37 12.81 21.36
CA ARG A 110 7.97 12.33 22.61
C ARG A 110 8.64 13.46 23.38
N SER A 111 9.07 14.52 22.69
CA SER A 111 9.61 15.76 23.25
C SER A 111 9.31 16.93 22.30
N SER A 112 9.81 18.13 22.61
CA SER A 112 9.71 19.30 21.73
C SER A 112 10.46 19.15 20.40
N THR A 113 11.37 18.18 20.29
CA THR A 113 12.24 17.96 19.12
C THR A 113 12.21 16.53 18.59
N LEU A 114 11.64 15.58 19.35
CA LEU A 114 11.60 14.17 19.00
C LEU A 114 10.16 13.73 18.75
N TYR A 115 9.95 13.14 17.58
CA TYR A 115 8.68 12.54 17.18
C TYR A 115 8.89 11.09 16.79
N ALA A 116 7.83 10.30 16.87
CA ALA A 116 7.79 8.91 16.42
C ALA A 116 6.49 8.66 15.68
N ALA A 117 6.54 7.86 14.62
CA ALA A 117 5.39 7.38 13.90
C ALA A 117 5.55 5.89 13.64
N GLN A 118 4.47 5.14 13.80
CA GLN A 118 4.46 3.70 13.56
C GLN A 118 3.59 3.42 12.35
N VAL A 119 4.17 2.73 11.38
CA VAL A 119 3.49 2.29 10.17
C VAL A 119 3.41 0.76 10.17
N THR A 120 2.21 0.23 10.00
CA THR A 120 2.01 -1.22 9.90
C THR A 120 2.08 -1.61 8.44
N LEU A 121 3.03 -2.48 8.11
CA LEU A 121 3.19 -3.06 6.78
C LEU A 121 2.54 -4.45 6.77
N PRO A 122 1.41 -4.64 6.06
CA PRO A 122 0.83 -5.96 5.84
C PRO A 122 1.82 -6.92 5.19
N SER A 123 1.63 -8.22 5.37
CA SER A 123 2.51 -9.26 4.80
C SER A 123 2.49 -9.33 3.27
N ASP A 124 1.45 -8.77 2.63
CA ASP A 124 1.25 -8.80 1.18
C ASP A 124 1.77 -7.55 0.45
N VAL A 125 2.46 -6.65 1.15
CA VAL A 125 3.07 -5.47 0.52
C VAL A 125 4.25 -5.89 -0.39
N PRO A 126 4.39 -5.28 -1.57
CA PRO A 126 5.44 -5.67 -2.50
C PRO A 126 6.83 -5.29 -1.98
N PRO A 127 7.84 -6.17 -2.10
CA PRO A 127 9.22 -5.79 -1.80
C PRO A 127 9.70 -4.72 -2.79
N GLY A 128 10.57 -3.82 -2.32
CA GLY A 128 11.10 -2.75 -3.16
C GLY A 128 11.50 -1.50 -2.37
N PRO A 129 11.76 -0.38 -3.08
CA PRO A 129 12.03 0.91 -2.47
C PRO A 129 10.74 1.57 -1.97
N TYR A 130 10.81 2.14 -0.77
CA TYR A 130 9.77 2.93 -0.12
C TYR A 130 10.34 4.30 0.20
N LEU A 131 9.46 5.30 0.24
CA LEU A 131 9.79 6.68 0.53
C LEU A 131 8.93 7.17 1.69
N ALA A 132 9.55 7.65 2.76
CA ALA A 132 8.90 8.36 3.85
C ALA A 132 9.17 9.87 3.70
N ARG A 133 8.13 10.64 3.38
CA ARG A 133 8.19 12.09 3.26
C ARG A 133 7.53 12.74 4.47
N THR A 134 8.31 13.52 5.22
CA THR A 134 7.89 14.22 6.43
C THR A 134 7.74 15.71 6.12
N TYR A 135 6.56 16.25 6.40
CA TYR A 135 6.20 17.65 6.30
C TYR A 135 6.01 18.24 7.70
N LEU A 136 6.72 19.33 7.99
CA LEU A 136 6.63 20.07 9.25
C LEU A 136 5.82 21.34 9.05
N PHE A 137 4.76 21.49 9.84
CA PHE A 137 3.87 22.64 9.82
C PHE A 137 3.97 23.46 11.11
N LYS A 138 3.76 24.77 10.99
CA LYS A 138 3.58 25.71 12.11
C LYS A 138 2.53 26.74 11.71
N ASN A 139 1.48 26.87 12.53
CA ASN A 139 0.36 27.80 12.29
C ASN A 139 -0.26 27.66 10.88
N GLY A 140 -0.45 26.45 10.37
CA GLY A 140 -1.04 26.22 9.05
C GLY A 140 -0.07 26.34 7.87
N ALA A 141 1.17 26.78 8.08
CA ALA A 141 2.16 26.94 7.02
C ALA A 141 3.20 25.81 7.04
N LEU A 142 3.59 25.33 5.86
CA LEU A 142 4.69 24.38 5.69
C LEU A 142 6.02 25.09 5.95
N ILE A 143 6.76 24.60 6.94
CA ILE A 143 8.06 25.15 7.36
C ILE A 143 9.23 24.36 6.78
N ALA A 144 9.09 23.03 6.73
CA ALA A 144 10.16 22.16 6.23
C ALA A 144 9.61 20.86 5.67
N GLU A 145 10.37 20.27 4.74
CA GLU A 145 10.15 18.94 4.19
C GLU A 145 11.45 18.13 4.26
N ARG A 146 11.31 16.84 4.56
CA ARG A 146 12.37 15.84 4.50
C ARG A 146 11.86 14.56 3.87
N SER A 147 12.67 13.95 3.02
CA SER A 147 12.36 12.67 2.37
C SER A 147 13.45 11.66 2.71
N GLU A 148 13.04 10.48 3.17
CA GLU A 148 13.94 9.38 3.54
C GLU A 148 13.51 8.10 2.82
N GLY A 149 14.45 7.47 2.12
CA GLY A 149 14.22 6.22 1.41
C GLY A 149 14.58 5.02 2.28
N PHE A 150 13.74 3.99 2.26
CA PHE A 150 14.03 2.69 2.87
C PHE A 150 13.63 1.55 1.92
N SER A 151 14.08 0.32 2.19
CA SER A 151 13.74 -0.82 1.32
C SER A 151 13.08 -1.94 2.13
N VAL A 152 11.94 -2.40 1.65
CA VAL A 152 11.23 -3.55 2.20
C VAL A 152 11.66 -4.81 1.45
N ARG A 153 12.01 -5.84 2.20
CA ARG A 153 12.45 -7.15 1.66
C ARG A 153 11.77 -8.26 2.44
N LYS A 154 11.45 -9.35 1.75
CA LYS A 154 11.00 -10.58 2.42
C LYS A 154 12.14 -11.16 3.25
N ILE A 155 11.86 -11.55 4.49
CA ILE A 155 12.83 -12.14 5.42
C ILE A 155 12.37 -13.53 5.88
N GLY A 156 13.31 -14.40 6.24
CA GLY A 156 13.01 -15.72 6.80
C GLY A 156 12.66 -16.80 5.77
N PHE A 157 11.70 -17.66 6.13
CA PHE A 157 11.32 -18.87 5.37
C PHE A 157 10.74 -18.54 3.99
N GLU A 158 9.97 -17.46 3.85
CA GLU A 158 9.40 -17.05 2.56
C GLU A 158 10.48 -16.72 1.53
N ARG A 159 11.56 -16.06 1.97
CA ARG A 159 12.71 -15.78 1.10
C ARG A 159 13.43 -17.07 0.71
N PHE A 160 13.65 -17.96 1.67
CA PHE A 160 14.29 -19.26 1.40
C PHE A 160 13.50 -20.09 0.39
N LEU A 161 12.18 -20.18 0.53
CA LEU A 161 11.30 -20.88 -0.42
C LEU A 161 11.35 -20.24 -1.81
N GLY A 162 11.17 -18.92 -1.88
CA GLY A 162 11.18 -18.20 -3.15
C GLY A 162 12.52 -18.33 -3.89
N GLN A 163 13.64 -18.21 -3.17
CA GLN A 163 14.97 -18.40 -3.73
C GLN A 163 15.20 -19.85 -4.16
N SER A 164 14.86 -20.84 -3.31
CA SER A 164 15.02 -22.26 -3.66
C SER A 164 14.22 -22.65 -4.90
N ALA A 165 12.99 -22.13 -5.05
CA ALA A 165 12.16 -22.37 -6.22
C ALA A 165 12.71 -21.74 -7.51
N THR A 166 13.42 -20.61 -7.40
CA THR A 166 13.95 -19.88 -8.56
C THR A 166 15.35 -20.34 -8.94
N ASP A 167 16.22 -20.54 -7.94
CA ASP A 167 17.64 -20.89 -8.13
C ASP A 167 17.82 -22.41 -8.38
N PHE A 168 16.95 -23.26 -7.81
CA PHE A 168 17.00 -24.72 -7.94
C PHE A 168 15.61 -25.33 -8.26
N PRO A 169 14.98 -24.95 -9.39
CA PRO A 169 13.59 -25.31 -9.68
C PRO A 169 13.32 -26.81 -9.72
N LEU A 170 14.24 -27.61 -10.30
CA LEU A 170 14.09 -29.07 -10.39
C LEU A 170 14.12 -29.75 -9.01
N LEU A 171 15.09 -29.37 -8.17
CA LEU A 171 15.26 -29.98 -6.84
C LEU A 171 14.12 -29.56 -5.91
N TYR A 172 13.71 -28.28 -5.98
CA TYR A 172 12.53 -27.78 -5.29
C TYR A 172 11.26 -28.56 -5.68
N GLY A 173 11.02 -28.74 -6.99
CA GLY A 173 9.89 -29.51 -7.50
C GLY A 173 9.89 -30.96 -7.01
N LEU A 174 11.03 -31.63 -7.03
CA LEU A 174 11.17 -33.01 -6.53
C LEU A 174 10.81 -33.10 -5.04
N VAL A 175 11.35 -32.20 -4.21
CA VAL A 175 11.03 -32.14 -2.77
C VAL A 175 9.53 -31.92 -2.56
N CYS A 176 8.90 -31.01 -3.31
CA CYS A 176 7.46 -30.78 -3.23
C CYS A 176 6.63 -32.03 -3.59
N VAL A 177 7.00 -32.74 -4.66
CA VAL A 177 6.30 -33.98 -5.07
C VAL A 177 6.47 -35.06 -4.01
N THR A 178 7.68 -35.27 -3.50
CA THR A 178 7.94 -36.25 -2.44
C THR A 178 7.14 -35.92 -1.17
N LEU A 179 7.10 -34.64 -0.78
CA LEU A 179 6.31 -34.19 0.36
C LEU A 179 4.82 -34.46 0.15
N ALA A 180 4.28 -34.14 -1.03
CA ALA A 180 2.88 -34.38 -1.37
C ALA A 180 2.51 -35.87 -1.33
N LEU A 181 3.36 -36.74 -1.90
CA LEU A 181 3.18 -38.20 -1.83
C LEU A 181 3.21 -38.69 -0.39
N PHE A 182 4.16 -38.20 0.42
CA PHE A 182 4.29 -38.57 1.82
C PHE A 182 3.08 -38.13 2.65
N THR A 183 2.60 -36.89 2.46
CA THR A 183 1.41 -36.37 3.14
C THR A 183 0.14 -37.12 2.72
N GLY A 184 -0.02 -37.40 1.42
CA GLY A 184 -1.14 -38.19 0.91
C GLY A 184 -1.16 -39.62 1.45
N TRP A 185 0.01 -40.27 1.51
CA TRP A 185 0.17 -41.58 2.12
C TRP A 185 -0.15 -41.55 3.63
N LEU A 186 0.39 -40.58 4.37
CA LEU A 186 0.10 -40.40 5.81
C LEU A 186 -1.40 -40.20 6.07
N GLY A 187 -2.06 -39.35 5.29
CA GLY A 187 -3.51 -39.14 5.37
C GLY A 187 -4.26 -40.46 5.13
N GLY A 188 -3.89 -41.21 4.10
CA GLY A 188 -4.48 -42.52 3.81
C GLY A 188 -4.28 -43.56 4.92
N VAL A 189 -3.16 -43.51 5.65
CA VAL A 189 -2.88 -44.41 6.80
C VAL A 189 -3.64 -43.99 8.05
N VAL A 190 -3.69 -42.69 8.36
CA VAL A 190 -4.34 -42.16 9.57
C VAL A 190 -5.87 -42.23 9.50
N PHE A 191 -6.46 -41.99 8.32
CA PHE A 191 -7.91 -42.04 8.10
C PHE A 191 -8.42 -43.43 7.68
N ARG A 192 -7.60 -44.48 7.76
CA ARG A 192 -8.02 -45.86 7.52
C ARG A 192 -8.74 -46.43 8.75
N ARG A 193 -9.92 -45.89 9.05
CA ARG A 193 -10.93 -46.48 9.95
C ARG A 193 -12.32 -46.19 9.40
#